data_AF-A0A652M2G2-F1
#
_entry.id   AF-A0A652M2G2-F1
#
_cell.length_a   1.000
_cell.length_b   1.000
_cell.length_c   1.000
_cell.angle_alpha   90.00
_cell.angle_beta   90.00
_cell.angle_gamma   90.00
#
_symmetry.space_group_name_H-M   'P 1'
#
loop_
_entity.id
_entity.type
_entity.pdbx_description
1 polymer ?
#
loop_
_entity_poly.entity_id
_entity_poly.type
_entity_poly.pdbx_seq_one_letter_code
_entity_poly.pdbx_strand_id
1 'polypeptide(L)'
;GYASSSLDAAIHSGEDGEAALADFIGADDGALELVEDFNALAPLIAGLDDRERRIIHMRFVEERTQAQIGEDLGVSQMHVSRLLNRTLGKLRAGMLTTR
;
A
#
# COMPACT_ATOMS: atom_id res chain seq x y z
N GLY A 1 -16.86 -27.09 -21.43
CA GLY A 1 -16.02 -26.09 -22.09
C GLY A 1 -15.98 -24.85 -21.24
N TYR A 2 -14.76 -24.43 -20.89
CA TYR A 2 -14.28 -23.07 -20.55
C TYR A 2 -15.19 -22.13 -19.75
N ALA A 3 -14.82 -21.53 -18.61
CA ALA A 3 -13.57 -21.52 -17.84
C ALA A 3 -13.94 -21.13 -16.39
N SER A 4 -13.84 -22.08 -15.45
CA SER A 4 -13.94 -21.84 -14.01
C SER A 4 -12.53 -21.95 -13.44
N SER A 5 -11.65 -21.04 -13.88
CA SER A 5 -10.26 -20.95 -13.40
C SER A 5 -9.80 -19.51 -13.21
N SER A 6 -10.70 -18.53 -13.43
CA SER A 6 -10.39 -17.10 -13.29
C SER A 6 -10.86 -16.51 -11.96
N LEU A 7 -11.67 -17.24 -11.18
CA LEU A 7 -12.16 -16.75 -9.88
C LEU A 7 -11.21 -17.15 -8.74
N ASP A 8 -10.62 -18.34 -8.80
CA ASP A 8 -9.60 -18.75 -7.82
C ASP A 8 -8.29 -17.95 -7.99
N ALA A 9 -7.91 -17.56 -9.21
CA ALA A 9 -6.70 -16.77 -9.42
C ALA A 9 -6.78 -15.33 -8.85
N ALA A 10 -7.99 -14.78 -8.66
CA ALA A 10 -8.19 -13.47 -8.06
C ALA A 10 -8.09 -13.50 -6.53
N ILE A 11 -8.40 -14.64 -5.91
CA ILE A 11 -8.34 -14.80 -4.45
C ILE A 11 -6.88 -14.80 -3.96
N HIS A 12 -5.96 -15.39 -4.73
CA HIS A 12 -4.55 -15.54 -4.32
C HIS A 12 -3.70 -14.28 -4.55
N SER A 13 -4.24 -13.22 -5.17
CA SER A 13 -3.58 -11.91 -5.28
C SER A 13 -4.23 -10.83 -4.41
N GLY A 14 -5.37 -11.14 -3.78
CA GLY A 14 -6.07 -10.24 -2.88
C GLY A 14 -5.57 -10.32 -1.43
N GLU A 15 -5.15 -11.50 -0.98
CA GLU A 15 -4.77 -11.74 0.42
C GLU A 15 -3.58 -10.89 0.88
N ASP A 16 -2.56 -10.72 0.05
CA ASP A 16 -1.41 -9.86 0.37
C ASP A 16 -1.79 -8.38 0.46
N GLY A 17 -2.70 -7.94 -0.42
CA GLY A 17 -3.20 -6.57 -0.43
C GLY A 17 -4.09 -6.29 0.78
N GLU A 18 -4.94 -7.24 1.13
CA GLU A 18 -5.89 -7.15 2.24
C GLU A 18 -5.20 -7.29 3.61
N ALA A 19 -4.16 -8.13 3.70
CA ALA A 19 -3.30 -8.21 4.89
C ALA A 19 -2.46 -6.94 5.07
N ALA A 20 -1.84 -6.43 4.00
CA ALA A 20 -1.10 -5.16 4.06
C ALA A 20 -2.01 -3.97 4.37
N LEU A 21 -3.28 -4.04 3.94
CA LEU A 21 -4.31 -3.06 4.26
C LEU A 21 -4.71 -3.15 5.74
N ALA A 22 -4.96 -4.35 6.27
CA ALA A 22 -5.30 -4.56 7.67
C ALA A 22 -4.17 -4.06 8.61
N ASP A 23 -2.91 -4.31 8.24
CA ASP A 23 -1.73 -3.79 8.93
C ASP A 23 -1.66 -2.25 8.91
N PHE A 24 -2.13 -1.61 7.83
CA PHE A 24 -2.13 -0.15 7.69
C PHE A 24 -3.27 0.54 8.45
N ILE A 25 -4.44 -0.10 8.55
CA ILE A 25 -5.65 0.51 9.10
C ILE A 25 -5.61 0.57 10.62
N GLY A 26 -5.01 -0.42 11.30
CA GLY A 26 -5.11 -0.56 12.75
C GLY A 26 -6.55 -0.87 13.16
N ALA A 27 -6.77 -1.99 13.84
CA ALA A 27 -8.11 -2.46 14.15
C ALA A 27 -8.80 -1.60 15.24
N ASP A 28 -9.42 -0.45 14.90
CA ASP A 28 -10.61 0.05 15.62
C ASP A 28 -11.45 1.16 14.94
N ASP A 29 -12.66 1.30 15.48
CA ASP A 29 -13.97 1.88 15.11
C ASP A 29 -14.08 3.35 14.58
N GLY A 30 -13.31 3.71 13.55
CA GLY A 30 -13.56 4.88 12.69
C GLY A 30 -14.17 4.55 11.32
N ALA A 31 -14.68 3.33 11.17
CA ALA A 31 -14.53 2.56 9.95
C ALA A 31 -15.29 3.09 8.74
N LEU A 32 -16.48 3.71 8.82
CA LEU A 32 -17.29 3.86 7.60
C LEU A 32 -16.71 4.80 6.52
N GLU A 33 -16.25 5.98 6.91
CA GLU A 33 -15.68 6.97 5.98
C GLU A 33 -14.23 6.61 5.61
N LEU A 34 -13.49 6.05 6.59
CA LEU A 34 -12.17 5.46 6.36
C LEU A 34 -12.26 4.28 5.37
N VAL A 35 -13.27 3.42 5.48
CA VAL A 35 -13.47 2.23 4.63
C VAL A 35 -13.75 2.61 3.18
N GLU A 36 -14.47 3.70 2.90
CA GLU A 36 -14.63 4.18 1.52
C GLU A 36 -13.29 4.67 0.94
N ASP A 37 -12.55 5.49 1.68
CA ASP A 37 -11.21 5.94 1.28
C ASP A 37 -10.23 4.75 1.13
N PHE A 38 -10.36 3.72 1.96
CA PHE A 38 -9.53 2.52 1.92
C PHE A 38 -9.90 1.56 0.80
N ASN A 39 -11.18 1.39 0.47
CA ASN A 39 -11.59 0.62 -0.70
C ASN A 39 -11.03 1.23 -1.99
N ALA A 40 -10.93 2.56 -2.06
CA ALA A 40 -10.28 3.25 -3.17
C ALA A 40 -8.73 3.11 -3.12
N LEU A 41 -8.14 3.03 -1.92
CA LEU A 41 -6.69 2.94 -1.73
C LEU A 41 -6.13 1.53 -1.94
N ALA A 42 -6.85 0.49 -1.54
CA ALA A 42 -6.43 -0.91 -1.62
C ALA A 42 -5.94 -1.33 -3.03
N PRO A 43 -6.69 -1.09 -4.13
CA PRO A 43 -6.21 -1.43 -5.47
C PRO A 43 -4.99 -0.59 -5.90
N LEU A 44 -4.85 0.63 -5.38
CA LEU A 44 -3.69 1.49 -5.67
C LEU A 44 -2.44 1.00 -4.95
N ILE A 45 -2.57 0.51 -3.70
CA ILE A 45 -1.50 -0.14 -2.93
C ILE A 45 -1.08 -1.45 -3.59
N ALA A 46 -2.03 -2.26 -4.07
CA ALA A 46 -1.75 -3.48 -4.80
C ALA A 46 -0.96 -3.22 -6.11
N GLY A 47 -1.17 -2.04 -6.72
CA GLY A 47 -0.41 -1.60 -7.91
C GLY A 47 1.01 -1.10 -7.62
N LEU A 48 1.42 -0.97 -6.37
CA LEU A 48 2.78 -0.58 -6.00
C LEU A 48 3.77 -1.72 -6.19
N ASP A 49 5.00 -1.37 -6.59
CA ASP A 49 6.10 -2.34 -6.61
C ASP A 49 6.48 -2.77 -5.17
N ASP A 50 7.22 -3.88 -5.05
CA ASP A 50 7.57 -4.44 -3.73
C ASP A 50 8.36 -3.46 -2.87
N ARG A 51 9.19 -2.63 -3.49
CA ARG A 51 10.02 -1.65 -2.78
C ARG A 51 9.19 -0.48 -2.28
N GLU A 52 8.23 -0.03 -3.07
CA GLU A 52 7.25 0.98 -2.69
C GLU A 52 6.37 0.48 -1.54
N ARG A 53 5.82 -0.75 -1.63
CA ARG A 53 5.05 -1.37 -0.53
C ARG A 53 5.87 -1.49 0.75
N ARG A 54 7.11 -1.98 0.65
CA ARG A 54 8.02 -2.12 1.80
C ARG A 54 8.30 -0.78 2.48
N ILE A 55 8.54 0.28 1.70
CA ILE A 55 8.80 1.63 2.25
C ILE A 55 7.55 2.22 2.93
N ILE A 56 6.36 2.02 2.34
CA ILE A 56 5.09 2.44 2.95
C ILE A 56 4.85 1.71 4.27
N HIS A 57 5.00 0.38 4.28
CA HIS A 57 4.84 -0.43 5.49
C HIS A 57 5.79 0.01 6.60
N MET A 58 7.10 0.11 6.34
CA MET A 58 8.05 0.56 7.34
C MET A 58 7.75 1.98 7.85
N ARG A 59 7.22 2.87 7.00
CA ARG A 59 6.96 4.26 7.39
C ARG A 59 5.68 4.43 8.21
N PHE A 60 4.62 3.73 7.85
CA PHE A 60 3.27 3.99 8.35
C PHE A 60 2.72 2.89 9.25
N VAL A 61 3.27 1.68 9.19
CA VAL A 61 2.93 0.56 10.08
C VAL A 61 4.01 0.42 11.16
N GLU A 62 5.27 0.33 10.77
CA GLU A 62 6.39 0.22 11.72
C GLU A 62 6.86 1.59 12.27
N GLU A 63 6.26 2.70 11.81
CA GLU A 63 6.57 4.09 12.20
C GLU A 63 8.04 4.56 12.01
N ARG A 64 8.85 3.81 11.27
CA ARG A 64 10.30 4.04 11.13
C ARG A 64 10.61 5.34 10.41
N THR A 65 11.59 6.08 10.92
CA THR A 65 12.07 7.32 10.29
C THR A 65 12.67 7.04 8.92
N GLN A 66 12.68 8.05 8.03
CA GLN A 66 13.29 7.90 6.70
C GLN A 66 14.79 7.58 6.77
N ALA A 67 15.47 7.97 7.86
CA ALA A 67 16.85 7.61 8.10
C ALA A 67 17.00 6.11 8.44
N GLN A 68 16.19 5.60 9.37
CA GLN A 68 16.16 4.18 9.72
C GLN A 68 15.75 3.29 8.53
N ILE A 69 14.81 3.76 7.69
CA ILE A 69 14.45 3.08 6.45
C ILE A 69 15.63 3.07 5.46
N GLY A 70 16.35 4.18 5.38
CA GLY A 70 17.52 4.29 4.50
C GLY A 70 18.63 3.33 4.91
N GLU A 71 18.89 3.24 6.21
CA GLU A 71 19.84 2.29 6.80
C GLU A 71 19.49 0.84 6.42
N ASP A 72 18.24 0.42 6.61
CA ASP A 72 17.80 -0.94 6.27
C ASP A 72 17.83 -1.25 4.78
N LEU A 73 17.58 -0.26 3.93
CA LEU A 73 17.56 -0.44 2.48
C LEU A 73 18.91 -0.15 1.82
N GLY A 74 19.95 0.21 2.58
CA GLY A 74 21.26 0.58 2.05
C GLY A 74 21.25 1.83 1.16
N VAL A 75 20.33 2.77 1.41
CA VAL A 75 20.20 4.02 0.65
C VAL A 75 20.15 5.23 1.57
N SER A 76 20.41 6.43 1.04
CA SER A 76 20.33 7.64 1.86
C SER A 76 18.89 7.97 2.25
N GLN A 77 18.73 8.63 3.41
CA GLN A 77 17.44 9.20 3.84
C GLN A 77 16.79 10.07 2.75
N MET A 78 17.59 10.85 2.02
CA MET A 78 17.11 11.67 0.90
C MET A 78 16.55 10.81 -0.25
N HIS A 79 17.16 9.66 -0.53
CA HIS A 79 16.61 8.71 -1.50
C HIS A 79 15.25 8.19 -1.01
N VAL A 80 15.14 7.77 0.26
CA VAL A 80 13.86 7.34 0.86
C VAL A 80 12.80 8.43 0.76
N SER A 81 13.15 9.67 1.09
CA SER A 81 12.26 10.83 0.97
C SER A 81 11.70 11.00 -0.44
N ARG A 82 12.58 10.91 -1.46
CA ARG A 82 12.15 11.02 -2.87
C ARG A 82 11.22 9.88 -3.27
N LEU A 83 11.46 8.67 -2.78
CA LEU A 83 10.60 7.51 -3.07
C LEU A 83 9.23 7.69 -2.43
N LEU A 84 9.17 7.99 -1.13
CA LEU A 84 7.93 8.26 -0.43
C LEU A 84 7.11 9.34 -1.13
N ASN A 85 7.72 10.46 -1.50
CA ASN A 85 7.01 11.54 -2.20
C ASN A 85 6.43 11.08 -3.55
N ARG A 86 7.18 10.31 -4.35
CA ARG A 86 6.65 9.78 -5.61
C ARG A 86 5.52 8.78 -5.38
N THR A 87 5.69 7.85 -4.45
CA THR A 87 4.71 6.81 -4.14
C THR A 87 3.41 7.42 -3.61
N LEU A 88 3.49 8.34 -2.64
CA LEU A 88 2.33 9.09 -2.15
C LEU A 88 1.67 9.94 -3.25
N GLY A 89 2.46 10.52 -4.15
CA GLY A 89 1.95 11.21 -5.33
C GLY A 89 1.14 10.31 -6.26
N LYS A 90 1.61 9.08 -6.52
CA LYS A 90 0.87 8.08 -7.31
C LYS A 90 -0.45 7.70 -6.65
N LEU A 91 -0.43 7.39 -5.35
CA LEU A 91 -1.62 7.02 -4.59
C LEU A 91 -2.66 8.16 -4.62
N ARG A 92 -2.23 9.39 -4.34
CA ARG A 92 -3.11 10.56 -4.38
C ARG A 92 -3.71 10.81 -5.77
N ALA A 93 -2.91 10.67 -6.82
CA ALA A 93 -3.41 10.81 -8.20
C ALA A 93 -4.43 9.72 -8.54
N GLY A 94 -4.20 8.48 -8.10
CA GLY A 94 -5.15 7.38 -8.27
C GLY A 94 -6.49 7.65 -7.59
N MET A 95 -6.47 8.11 -6.33
CA MET A 95 -7.68 8.44 -5.57
C MET A 95 -8.50 9.57 -6.21
N LEU A 96 -7.85 10.52 -6.88
CA LEU A 96 -8.51 11.60 -7.61
C LEU A 96 -9.08 11.18 -8.97
N THR A 97 -8.58 10.07 -9.53
CA THR A 97 -9.01 9.58 -10.85
C THR A 97 -10.16 8.58 -10.73
N THR A 98 -10.28 7.88 -9.61
CA THR A 98 -11.35 6.90 -9.33
C THR A 98 -12.69 7.57 -8.93
N ARG A 99 -12.93 8.82 -9.32
CA ARG A 99 -14.12 9.60 -8.93
C ARG A 99 -15.05 9.86 -10.11
#